data_AF-A0A4R5BYY7-F1
#
_entry.id   AF-A0A4R5BYY7-F1
#
_cell.length_a   1.000
_cell.length_b   1.000
_cell.length_c   1.000
_cell.angle_alpha   90.00
_cell.angle_beta   90.00
_cell.angle_gamma   90.00
#
_symmetry.space_group_name_H-M   'P 1'
#
loop_
_entity.id
_entity.type
_entity.pdbx_description
1 polymer ?
#
loop_
_entity_poly.entity_id
_entity_poly.type
_entity_poly.pdbx_seq_one_letter_code
_entity_poly.pdbx_strand_id
1 'polypeptide(L)'
;MANPPLRVLFCIGINQNFFDLPRDGVTAGDVWTAFVEMMDGIKALPGVDFIGDIDDDSHLVGPSDSWPWTCYLLADVDTQETVKAACNLFRTVQVGRSDWKLWKYAKIEARIGRALTPREY
;
A
#
# COMPACT_ATOMS: atom_id res chain seq x y z
N MET A 1 0.64 8.96 29.69
CA MET A 1 -0.52 8.65 28.83
C MET A 1 0.02 8.07 27.54
N ALA A 2 -0.56 7.01 27.00
CA ALA A 2 -0.17 6.53 25.67
C ALA A 2 -0.52 7.62 24.64
N ASN A 3 0.35 7.88 23.67
CA ASN A 3 0.01 8.76 22.56
C ASN A 3 -1.13 8.14 21.75
N PRO A 4 -2.08 8.95 21.23
CA PRO A 4 -3.11 8.44 20.33
C PRO A 4 -2.45 7.86 19.06
N PRO A 5 -3.03 6.80 18.46
CA PRO A 5 -2.47 6.22 17.25
C PRO A 5 -2.50 7.23 16.09
N LEU A 6 -1.58 7.04 15.16
CA LEU A 6 -1.50 7.75 13.90
C LEU A 6 -2.61 7.23 12.98
N ARG A 7 -3.51 8.09 12.51
CA ARG A 7 -4.45 7.72 11.44
C ARG A 7 -3.71 7.82 10.13
N VAL A 8 -3.45 6.69 9.47
CA VAL A 8 -2.62 6.63 8.27
C VAL A 8 -3.44 6.18 7.07
N LEU A 9 -3.39 6.98 6.02
CA LEU A 9 -3.86 6.60 4.69
C LEU A 9 -2.65 6.26 3.84
N PHE A 10 -2.48 4.97 3.53
CA PHE A 10 -1.51 4.49 2.56
C PHE A 10 -2.10 4.63 1.17
N CYS A 11 -1.60 5.60 0.42
CA CYS A 11 -1.99 5.92 -0.94
C CYS A 11 -1.11 5.15 -1.92
N ILE A 12 -1.70 4.35 -2.79
CA ILE A 12 -0.95 3.44 -3.66
C ILE A 12 -1.28 3.72 -5.13
N GLY A 13 -0.23 3.97 -5.92
CA GLY A 13 -0.34 4.17 -7.37
C GLY A 13 0.30 3.01 -8.13
N ILE A 14 -0.36 2.53 -9.18
CA ILE A 14 0.22 1.54 -10.10
C ILE A 14 1.10 2.26 -11.14
N ASN A 15 2.28 1.71 -11.43
CA ASN A 15 3.23 2.26 -12.39
C ASN A 15 2.95 1.73 -13.81
N GLN A 16 3.41 2.46 -14.85
CA GLN A 16 3.30 2.03 -16.25
C GLN A 16 3.82 0.62 -16.50
N ASN A 17 4.91 0.22 -15.82
CA ASN A 17 5.52 -1.10 -15.94
C ASN A 17 4.56 -2.27 -15.70
N PHE A 18 3.46 -2.07 -14.95
CA PHE A 18 2.43 -3.09 -14.76
C PHE A 18 1.60 -3.31 -16.02
N PHE A 19 1.22 -2.21 -16.70
CA PHE A 19 0.45 -2.26 -17.94
C PHE A 19 1.26 -2.76 -19.13
N ASP A 20 2.59 -2.71 -19.03
CA ASP A 20 3.51 -3.27 -20.03
C ASP A 20 3.71 -4.79 -19.88
N LEU A 21 3.05 -5.45 -18.92
CA LEU A 21 3.15 -6.89 -18.70
C LEU A 21 2.34 -7.68 -19.76
N PRO A 22 2.77 -8.90 -20.12
CA PRO A 22 3.91 -9.63 -19.55
C PRO A 22 5.27 -9.14 -20.07
N ARG A 23 6.29 -9.16 -19.20
CA ARG A 23 7.66 -8.78 -19.55
C ARG A 23 8.69 -9.50 -18.69
N ASP A 24 9.78 -9.94 -19.31
CA ASP A 24 10.92 -10.62 -18.66
C ASP A 24 10.49 -11.78 -17.73
N GLY A 25 9.47 -12.54 -18.15
CA GLY A 25 8.94 -13.70 -17.41
C GLY A 25 8.02 -13.35 -16.23
N VAL A 26 7.68 -12.08 -16.04
CA VAL A 26 6.71 -11.63 -15.04
C VAL A 26 5.35 -11.40 -15.71
N THR A 27 4.29 -11.83 -15.02
CA THR A 27 2.88 -11.64 -15.43
C THR A 27 2.16 -10.67 -14.49
N ALA A 28 0.99 -10.17 -14.91
CA ALA A 28 0.14 -9.38 -14.02
C ALA A 28 -0.26 -10.17 -12.76
N GLY A 29 -0.48 -11.48 -12.86
CA GLY A 29 -0.80 -12.36 -11.72
C GLY A 29 0.32 -12.44 -10.68
N ASP A 30 1.58 -12.39 -11.10
CA ASP A 30 2.72 -12.32 -10.18
C ASP A 30 2.73 -11.01 -9.39
N VAL A 31 2.39 -9.89 -10.04
CA VAL A 31 2.29 -8.59 -9.36
C VAL A 31 1.11 -8.58 -8.40
N TRP A 32 -0.04 -9.13 -8.79
CA TRP A 32 -1.21 -9.26 -7.91
C TRP A 32 -0.89 -10.09 -6.66
N THR A 33 -0.17 -11.20 -6.82
CA THR A 33 0.24 -12.03 -5.68
C THR A 33 1.15 -11.25 -4.72
N ALA A 34 2.15 -10.54 -5.25
CA ALA A 34 3.01 -9.66 -4.47
C ALA A 34 2.24 -8.50 -3.80
N PHE A 35 1.21 -7.99 -4.47
CA PHE A 35 0.36 -6.92 -3.93
C PHE A 35 -0.44 -7.41 -2.71
N VAL A 36 -1.06 -8.59 -2.81
CA VAL A 36 -1.78 -9.23 -1.70
C VAL A 36 -0.82 -9.54 -0.55
N GLU A 37 0.37 -10.08 -0.82
CA GLU A 37 1.40 -10.32 0.20
C GLU A 37 1.77 -9.02 0.93
N MET A 38 1.91 -7.91 0.20
CA MET A 38 2.17 -6.60 0.79
C MET A 38 1.00 -6.14 1.67
N MET A 39 -0.25 -6.25 1.21
CA MET A 39 -1.43 -5.84 2.00
C MET A 39 -1.54 -6.66 3.30
N ASP A 40 -1.41 -7.98 3.20
CA ASP A 40 -1.44 -8.88 4.35
C ASP A 40 -0.26 -8.61 5.29
N GLY A 41 0.92 -8.31 4.73
CA GLY A 41 2.09 -7.87 5.48
C GLY A 41 1.83 -6.60 6.29
N ILE A 42 1.18 -5.57 5.71
CA ILE A 42 0.80 -4.35 6.45
C ILE A 42 -0.17 -4.71 7.58
N LYS A 43 -1.22 -5.49 7.30
CA LYS A 43 -2.23 -5.90 8.28
C LYS A 43 -1.64 -6.72 9.43
N ALA A 44 -0.57 -7.46 9.18
CA ALA A 44 0.09 -8.30 10.15
C ALA A 44 1.17 -7.59 10.99
N LEU A 45 1.55 -6.34 10.66
CA LEU A 45 2.55 -5.60 11.43
C LEU A 45 2.05 -5.34 12.86
N PRO A 46 2.85 -5.66 13.90
CA PRO A 46 2.56 -5.22 15.26
C PRO A 46 2.40 -3.70 15.31
N GLY A 47 1.33 -3.23 15.95
CA GLY A 47 1.04 -1.80 16.05
C GLY A 47 0.20 -1.23 14.89
N VAL A 48 -0.25 -2.08 13.95
CA VAL A 48 -1.24 -1.71 12.93
C VAL A 48 -2.62 -2.24 13.31
N ASP A 49 -3.62 -1.37 13.29
CA ASP A 49 -5.04 -1.68 13.34
C ASP A 49 -5.70 -1.29 12.01
N PHE A 50 -6.06 -2.28 11.20
CA PHE A 50 -6.57 -2.06 9.84
C PHE A 50 -8.06 -1.69 9.87
N ILE A 51 -8.40 -0.57 9.21
CA ILE A 51 -9.77 -0.02 9.22
C ILE A 51 -10.50 -0.38 7.92
N GLY A 52 -9.84 -0.28 6.77
CA GLY A 52 -10.46 -0.59 5.48
C GLY A 52 -9.58 -0.26 4.29
N ASP A 53 -10.00 -0.71 3.12
CA ASP A 53 -9.36 -0.43 1.83
C ASP A 53 -10.38 0.12 0.82
N ILE A 54 -9.84 0.79 -0.20
CA ILE A 54 -10.58 1.27 -1.38
C ILE A 54 -9.72 0.94 -2.59
N ASP A 55 -10.23 0.08 -3.47
CA ASP A 55 -9.63 -0.21 -4.77
C ASP A 55 -10.43 0.53 -5.85
N ASP A 56 -9.77 1.45 -6.55
CA ASP A 56 -10.38 2.31 -7.56
C ASP A 56 -9.86 2.01 -8.97
N ASP A 57 -9.24 0.84 -9.18
CA ASP A 57 -8.70 0.42 -10.48
C ASP A 57 -9.77 0.36 -11.59
N SER A 58 -11.04 0.16 -11.22
CA SER A 58 -12.19 0.15 -12.13
C SER A 58 -12.59 1.52 -12.68
N HIS A 59 -12.24 2.62 -12.00
CA HIS A 59 -12.53 3.99 -12.46
C HIS A 59 -11.26 4.79 -12.74
N LEU A 60 -10.12 4.41 -12.14
CA LEU A 60 -8.79 4.93 -12.41
C LEU A 60 -7.96 3.91 -13.19
N VAL A 61 -8.33 3.69 -14.46
CA VAL A 61 -7.64 2.76 -15.35
C VAL A 61 -6.39 3.41 -15.95
N GLY A 62 -5.21 2.91 -15.56
CA GLY A 62 -3.92 3.39 -16.07
C GLY A 62 -2.93 3.71 -14.94
N PRO A 63 -1.70 4.14 -15.28
CA PRO A 63 -0.71 4.49 -14.27
C PRO A 63 -1.12 5.71 -13.46
N SER A 64 -0.86 5.67 -12.15
CA SER A 64 -1.09 6.79 -11.22
C SER A 64 0.23 7.21 -10.58
N ASP A 65 0.70 8.41 -10.93
CA ASP A 65 1.94 8.98 -10.41
C ASP A 65 1.73 9.95 -9.24
N SER A 66 0.49 10.43 -9.05
CA SER A 66 0.08 11.36 -8.02
C SER A 66 -1.43 11.22 -7.76
N TRP A 67 -1.99 12.03 -6.85
CA TRP A 67 -3.42 12.03 -6.61
C TRP A 67 -4.22 12.34 -7.90
N PRO A 68 -5.30 11.59 -8.20
CA PRO A 68 -5.85 10.45 -7.47
C PRO A 68 -5.02 9.16 -7.58
N TRP A 69 -4.94 8.42 -6.48
CA TRP A 69 -4.23 7.13 -6.38
C TRP A 69 -5.14 5.96 -6.79
N THR A 70 -4.54 4.88 -7.30
CA THR A 70 -5.27 3.68 -7.76
C THR A 70 -5.98 2.96 -6.62
N CYS A 71 -5.35 2.87 -5.45
CA CYS A 71 -5.99 2.28 -4.28
C CYS A 71 -5.45 2.85 -2.97
N TYR A 72 -6.18 2.59 -1.88
CA TYR A 72 -5.95 3.16 -0.57
C TYR A 72 -6.12 2.13 0.52
N LEU A 73 -5.25 2.17 1.54
CA LEU A 73 -5.43 1.42 2.80
C LEU A 73 -5.50 2.42 3.96
N LEU A 74 -6.54 2.31 4.79
CA LEU A 74 -6.72 3.11 6.00
C LEU A 74 -6.43 2.25 7.23
N ALA A 75 -5.56 2.73 8.10
CA ALA A 75 -5.22 2.06 9.36
C ALA A 75 -4.91 3.06 10.47
N ASP A 76 -5.08 2.64 11.71
CA ASP A 76 -4.45 3.27 12.87
C ASP A 76 -3.09 2.58 13.12
N VAL A 77 -2.04 3.38 13.33
CA VAL A 77 -0.66 2.90 13.45
C VAL A 77 0.02 3.52 14.67
N ASP A 78 0.73 2.73 15.45
CA ASP A 78 1.30 3.18 16.72
C ASP A 78 2.47 4.19 16.60
N THR A 79 3.32 4.03 15.58
CA THR A 79 4.57 4.80 15.42
C THR A 79 4.90 5.11 13.96
N GLN A 80 5.70 6.15 13.72
CA GLN A 80 6.19 6.45 12.37
C GLN A 80 7.14 5.37 11.85
N GLU A 81 7.83 4.67 12.74
CA GLU A 81 8.68 3.51 12.44
C GLU A 81 7.84 2.36 11.87
N THR A 82 6.68 2.07 12.44
CA THR A 82 5.73 1.08 11.91
C THR A 82 5.18 1.51 10.55
N VAL A 83 4.86 2.80 10.36
CA VAL A 83 4.47 3.33 9.04
C VAL A 83 5.59 3.15 8.01
N LYS A 84 6.83 3.43 8.39
CA LYS A 84 8.01 3.21 7.53
C LYS A 84 8.17 1.72 7.20
N ALA A 85 7.93 0.83 8.16
CA ALA A 85 7.99 -0.62 7.94
C ALA A 85 6.93 -1.08 6.94
N ALA A 86 5.68 -0.59 7.04
CA ALA A 86 4.62 -0.83 6.07
C ALA A 86 5.04 -0.38 4.66
N CYS A 87 5.52 0.86 4.51
CA CYS A 87 6.01 1.36 3.21
C CYS A 87 7.22 0.57 2.68
N ASN A 88 8.04 -0.01 3.57
CA ASN A 88 9.22 -0.78 3.17
C ASN A 88 8.87 -2.11 2.50
N LEU A 89 7.65 -2.63 2.66
CA LEU A 89 7.20 -3.83 1.98
C LEU A 89 7.28 -3.70 0.45
N PHE A 90 7.11 -2.50 -0.11
CA PHE A 90 7.31 -2.25 -1.54
C PHE A 90 8.76 -2.52 -1.99
N ARG A 91 9.74 -2.37 -1.09
CA ARG A 91 11.16 -2.65 -1.38
C ARG A 91 11.55 -4.10 -1.13
N THR A 92 10.79 -4.84 -0.33
CA THR A 92 11.18 -6.18 0.14
C THR A 92 10.35 -7.30 -0.48
N VAL A 93 9.06 -7.06 -0.74
CA VAL A 93 8.18 -8.06 -1.36
C VAL A 93 8.62 -8.31 -2.79
N GLN A 94 8.83 -9.59 -3.10
CA GLN A 94 9.32 -10.06 -4.39
C GLN A 94 8.15 -10.29 -5.35
N VAL A 95 8.39 -10.04 -6.64
CA VAL A 95 7.39 -10.26 -7.69
C VAL A 95 7.73 -11.53 -8.46
N GLY A 96 6.89 -12.55 -8.32
CA GLY A 96 7.07 -13.86 -8.93
C GLY A 96 8.44 -14.45 -8.61
N ARG A 97 9.07 -15.08 -9.62
CA ARG A 97 10.43 -15.64 -9.51
C ARG A 97 11.53 -14.67 -9.93
N SER A 98 11.21 -13.40 -10.16
CA SER A 98 12.17 -12.38 -10.58
C SER A 98 12.94 -11.80 -9.39
N ASP A 99 14.07 -11.14 -9.66
CA ASP A 99 14.77 -10.33 -8.66
C ASP A 99 14.03 -9.02 -8.33
N TRP A 100 12.98 -8.70 -9.09
CA TRP A 100 12.26 -7.44 -8.96
C TRP A 100 11.40 -7.41 -7.71
N LYS A 101 11.17 -6.20 -7.25
CA LYS A 101 10.41 -5.89 -6.05
C LYS A 101 9.18 -5.08 -6.42
N LEU A 102 8.18 -5.08 -5.54
CA LEU A 102 6.89 -4.47 -5.82
C LEU A 102 6.98 -2.98 -6.22
N TRP A 103 7.97 -2.23 -5.70
CA TRP A 103 8.20 -0.82 -6.06
C TRP A 103 8.35 -0.58 -7.57
N LYS A 104 8.79 -1.59 -8.33
CA LYS A 104 8.92 -1.51 -9.79
C LYS A 104 7.56 -1.34 -10.48
N TYR A 105 6.49 -1.84 -9.86
CA TYR A 105 5.14 -1.92 -10.43
C TYR A 105 4.11 -1.08 -9.71
N ALA A 106 4.34 -0.74 -8.44
CA ALA A 106 3.48 0.11 -7.67
C ALA A 106 4.32 1.03 -6.79
N LYS A 107 3.76 2.13 -6.31
CA LYS A 107 4.38 3.05 -5.36
C LYS A 107 3.44 3.32 -4.20
N ILE A 108 3.99 3.73 -3.06
CA ILE A 108 3.24 4.03 -1.84
C ILE A 108 3.64 5.39 -1.27
N GLU A 109 2.64 6.18 -0.89
CA GLU A 109 2.75 7.40 -0.11
C GLU A 109 1.93 7.23 1.17
N ALA A 110 2.54 7.43 2.35
CA ALA A 110 1.80 7.43 3.61
C ALA A 110 1.40 8.86 4.00
N ARG A 111 0.10 9.10 4.17
CA ARG A 111 -0.44 10.34 4.74
C ARG A 111 -0.81 10.10 6.20
N ILE A 112 -0.16 10.82 7.10
CA ILE A 112 -0.32 10.66 8.53
C ILE A 112 -1.16 11.81 9.08
N GLY A 113 -2.20 11.47 9.83
CA GLY A 113 -3.09 12.39 10.50
C GLY A 113 -3.59 11.82 11.82
N ARG A 114 -4.84 12.15 12.17
CA ARG A 114 -5.51 11.69 13.39
C ARG A 114 -6.99 11.45 13.15
N ALA A 115 -7.60 10.62 13.98
CA ALA A 115 -9.06 10.55 14.06
C ALA A 115 -9.64 11.92 14.49
N LEU A 116 -10.82 12.25 13.94
CA LEU A 116 -11.57 13.44 14.33
C LEU A 116 -12.25 13.19 15.68
N THR A 117 -11.72 13.81 16.74
CA THR A 117 -12.14 13.59 18.13
C THR A 117 -13.48 14.20 18.57
N PRO A 118 -14.04 15.26 17.93
CA PRO A 118 -15.40 15.72 18.25
C PRO A 118 -16.53 14.74 17.85
N ARG A 119 -16.22 13.57 17.29
CA ARG A 119 -17.20 12.58 16.84
C ARG A 119 -17.20 11.35 17.75
N GLU A 120 -18.40 10.94 18.15
CA GLU A 120 -18.69 9.59 18.67
C GLU A 120 -19.21 8.75 17.50
N TYR A 121 -18.74 7.51 17.37
CA TYR A 121 -19.17 6.55 16.34
C TYR A 121 -19.98 5.43 16.98
#